data_AF-A0A811YTM7-F1
#
_entry.id   AF-A0A811YTM7-F1
#
_cell.length_a   1.000
_cell.length_b   1.000
_cell.length_c   1.000
_cell.angle_alpha   90.00
_cell.angle_beta   90.00
_cell.angle_gamma   90.00
#
_symmetry.space_group_name_H-M   'P 1'
#
loop_
_entity.id
_entity.type
_entity.pdbx_description
1 polymer ?
#
loop_
_entity_poly.entity_id
_entity_poly.type
_entity_poly.pdbx_seq_one_letter_code
_entity_poly.pdbx_strand_id
1 'polypeptide(L)'
;MDGSFHRFLFSEVSTSEPPGRSCVDYQLFPLFSVKSGKMTLCIPRGFWTAAVMMILVVLSIPVAEGRDSPQDFVYQFKGECYFTNGTERVRLLTKHVYNREEYVRFDNDVGEFQAVTELGRPDAEYWNSQKEILDRVRAEVDTVCRHNYGLEELFTLQRRVEPTVTISPSRTEVLNHHNLLVCSVTDFYPGQIKVRWFRNDQEQTAGVVSTPLIRNGDWTFQILVMLEMTPQRGDVYTCHVEHASLQSPITVQWRAQSESAQSKMLSGIGGFVLGLIFLGLGLIIRHRSQKGSRGSPPAGLLH
;
A
#
# COMPACT_ATOMS: atom_id res chain seq x y z
N MET A 1 -23.90 -4.72 16.19
CA MET A 1 -24.39 -3.68 15.24
C MET A 1 -23.52 -3.88 14.02
N ASP A 2 -23.92 -4.84 13.20
CA ASP A 2 -23.00 -5.58 12.35
C ASP A 2 -23.28 -5.22 10.89
N GLY A 3 -22.63 -4.18 10.42
CA GLY A 3 -22.57 -3.84 9.00
C GLY A 3 -21.20 -4.19 8.46
N SER A 4 -20.99 -5.42 7.99
CA SER A 4 -19.83 -5.73 7.14
C SER A 4 -20.16 -5.21 5.73
N PHE A 5 -19.60 -4.05 5.39
CA PHE A 5 -19.84 -3.38 4.12
C PHE A 5 -19.00 -4.02 3.01
N HIS A 6 -19.62 -4.86 2.18
CA HIS A 6 -19.02 -5.35 0.94
C HIS A 6 -19.46 -4.44 -0.22
N ARG A 7 -18.56 -3.55 -0.65
CA ARG A 7 -18.79 -2.68 -1.82
C ARG A 7 -18.45 -3.48 -3.07
N PHE A 8 -19.45 -4.04 -3.73
CA PHE A 8 -19.31 -4.55 -5.09
C PHE A 8 -19.32 -3.35 -6.03
N LEU A 9 -18.32 -3.26 -6.92
CA LEU A 9 -18.26 -2.28 -7.99
C LEU A 9 -18.44 -3.06 -9.29
N PHE A 10 -19.65 -3.05 -9.84
CA PHE A 10 -19.85 -3.41 -11.24
C PHE A 10 -19.48 -2.19 -12.08
N SER A 11 -18.50 -2.35 -12.97
CA SER A 11 -18.08 -1.34 -13.93
C SER A 11 -18.35 -1.87 -15.34
N GLU A 12 -19.49 -1.49 -15.92
CA GLU A 12 -19.62 -1.48 -17.38
C GLU A 12 -19.04 -0.16 -17.90
N VAL A 13 -17.93 -0.25 -18.65
CA VAL A 13 -17.40 0.89 -19.40
C VAL A 13 -18.21 1.00 -20.69
N SER A 14 -19.27 1.79 -20.68
CA SER A 14 -19.95 2.20 -21.92
C SER A 14 -19.19 3.38 -22.53
N THR A 15 -18.44 3.15 -23.60
CA THR A 15 -17.95 4.25 -24.45
C THR A 15 -19.12 4.82 -25.23
N SER A 16 -19.65 5.96 -24.82
CA SER A 16 -20.65 6.70 -25.58
C SER A 16 -19.95 7.47 -26.72
N GLU A 17 -20.23 7.11 -27.97
CA GLU A 17 -19.93 7.96 -29.13
C GLU A 17 -20.82 9.24 -29.09
N PRO A 18 -20.28 10.43 -29.38
CA PRO A 18 -21.08 11.65 -29.44
C PRO A 18 -21.83 11.75 -30.78
N PRO A 19 -23.12 12.15 -30.79
CA PRO A 19 -23.86 12.33 -32.04
C PRO A 19 -23.61 13.72 -32.64
N GLY A 20 -23.28 13.73 -33.93
CA GLY A 20 -23.63 14.79 -34.89
C GLY A 20 -22.81 16.08 -34.86
N ARG A 21 -21.89 16.23 -35.83
CA ARG A 21 -21.56 17.55 -36.42
C ARG A 21 -21.43 17.46 -37.94
N SER A 22 -22.14 18.37 -38.60
CA SER A 22 -22.16 18.62 -40.04
C SER A 22 -20.90 19.39 -40.46
N CYS A 23 -20.24 18.97 -41.55
CA CYS A 23 -19.16 19.72 -42.18
C CYS A 23 -19.73 20.82 -43.07
N VAL A 24 -19.14 22.03 -43.03
CA VAL A 24 -19.33 23.08 -44.03
C VAL A 24 -17.94 23.54 -44.46
N ASP A 25 -17.62 23.31 -45.74
CA ASP A 25 -16.45 23.85 -46.41
C ASP A 25 -16.73 25.26 -46.93
N TYR A 26 -15.79 26.19 -46.70
CA TYR A 26 -15.65 27.37 -47.55
C TYR A 26 -14.18 27.69 -47.83
N GLN A 27 -13.94 27.92 -49.13
CA GLN A 27 -12.68 28.08 -49.84
C GLN A 27 -12.08 29.49 -49.68
N LEU A 28 -10.75 29.57 -49.65
CA LEU A 28 -9.96 30.79 -49.60
C LEU A 28 -9.80 31.43 -51.00
N PHE A 29 -9.89 32.76 -51.10
CA PHE A 29 -9.35 33.55 -52.23
C PHE A 29 -8.16 34.39 -51.73
N PRO A 30 -7.01 34.45 -52.44
CA PRO A 30 -5.94 35.39 -52.11
C PRO A 30 -6.11 36.70 -52.89
N LEU A 31 -5.93 37.84 -52.23
CA LEU A 31 -5.76 39.13 -52.87
C LEU A 31 -4.40 39.75 -52.47
N PHE A 32 -3.58 39.90 -53.50
CA PHE A 32 -2.47 40.84 -53.69
C PHE A 32 -1.13 40.66 -52.96
N SER A 33 -0.14 40.49 -53.84
CA SER A 33 1.29 40.73 -53.68
C SER A 33 1.58 42.20 -53.36
N VAL A 34 2.39 42.47 -52.33
CA VAL A 34 3.12 43.74 -52.18
C VAL A 34 4.61 43.47 -52.01
N LYS A 35 5.31 44.05 -52.98
CA LYS A 35 6.74 44.24 -53.21
C LYS A 35 7.68 44.12 -52.00
N SER A 36 8.69 43.30 -52.22
CA SER A 36 9.97 43.26 -51.51
C SER A 36 10.66 44.64 -51.50
N GLY A 37 10.85 45.19 -50.31
CA GLY A 37 11.78 46.29 -50.04
C GLY A 37 12.93 45.78 -49.18
N LYS A 38 14.16 45.81 -49.70
CA LYS A 38 15.37 45.49 -48.93
C LYS A 38 15.76 46.71 -48.08
N MET A 39 15.43 46.69 -46.80
CA MET A 39 15.97 47.61 -45.81
C MET A 39 17.26 47.00 -45.24
N THR A 40 18.42 47.51 -45.64
CA THR A 40 19.70 47.03 -45.10
C THR A 40 20.00 47.77 -43.79
N LEU A 41 19.66 47.16 -42.66
CA LEU A 41 19.97 47.68 -41.33
C LEU A 41 21.35 47.17 -40.91
N CYS A 42 22.38 48.00 -41.03
CA CYS A 42 23.73 47.70 -40.54
C CYS A 42 23.79 47.93 -39.03
N ILE A 43 23.60 46.87 -38.25
CA ILE A 43 23.71 46.90 -36.79
C ILE A 43 25.15 46.49 -36.39
N PRO A 44 25.82 47.19 -35.46
CA PRO A 44 27.15 46.82 -34.98
C PRO A 44 27.20 45.36 -34.50
N ARG A 45 28.24 44.62 -34.89
CA ARG A 45 28.40 43.16 -34.66
C ARG A 45 28.08 42.65 -33.24
N GLY A 46 28.21 43.49 -32.21
CA GLY A 46 27.90 43.11 -30.81
C GLY A 46 26.42 43.18 -30.41
N PHE A 47 25.58 43.88 -31.17
CA PHE A 47 24.14 43.94 -30.88
C PHE A 47 23.40 42.72 -31.44
N TRP A 48 23.92 42.13 -32.53
CA TRP A 48 23.36 40.92 -33.13
C TRP A 48 23.56 39.70 -32.23
N THR A 49 24.70 39.59 -31.56
CA THR A 49 24.96 38.53 -30.58
C THR A 49 24.08 38.68 -29.34
N ALA A 50 23.86 39.90 -28.86
CA ALA A 50 22.93 40.18 -27.77
C ALA A 50 21.48 39.87 -28.15
N ALA A 51 21.05 40.29 -29.35
CA ALA A 51 19.70 40.00 -29.85
C ALA A 51 19.48 38.49 -30.07
N VAL A 52 20.46 37.79 -30.65
CA VAL A 52 20.40 36.32 -30.85
C VAL A 52 20.43 35.59 -29.51
N MET A 53 21.24 36.03 -28.53
CA MET A 53 21.22 35.46 -27.18
C MET A 53 19.89 35.71 -26.48
N MET A 54 19.28 36.89 -26.62
CA MET A 54 17.96 37.17 -26.05
C MET A 54 16.88 36.31 -26.71
N ILE A 55 16.93 36.14 -28.03
CA ILE A 55 16.00 35.25 -28.76
C ILE A 55 16.21 33.80 -28.34
N LEU A 56 17.46 33.32 -28.24
CA LEU A 56 17.78 31.97 -27.78
C LEU A 56 17.36 31.75 -26.32
N VAL A 57 17.58 32.73 -25.43
CA VAL A 57 17.11 32.69 -24.04
C VAL A 57 15.59 32.63 -24.00
N VAL A 58 14.88 33.47 -24.75
CA VAL A 58 13.41 33.45 -24.82
C VAL A 58 12.88 32.12 -25.38
N LEU A 59 13.54 31.55 -26.39
CA LEU A 59 13.21 30.24 -26.96
C LEU A 59 13.63 29.06 -26.06
N SER A 60 14.53 29.26 -25.10
CA SER A 60 14.94 28.25 -24.10
C SER A 60 14.26 28.42 -22.75
N ILE A 61 13.41 29.45 -22.58
CA ILE A 61 12.42 29.50 -21.51
C ILE A 61 11.34 28.46 -21.88
N PRO A 62 11.13 27.40 -21.08
CA PRO A 62 10.19 26.32 -21.37
C PRO A 62 8.70 26.74 -21.28
N VAL A 63 8.42 28.05 -21.30
CA VAL A 63 7.08 28.64 -21.16
C VAL A 63 6.42 28.85 -22.54
N ALA A 64 7.17 28.75 -23.64
CA ALA A 64 6.63 28.87 -25.00
C ALA A 64 6.32 27.53 -25.68
N GLU A 65 6.54 26.40 -25.00
CA GLU A 65 5.91 25.14 -25.38
C GLU A 65 4.60 25.10 -24.60
N GLY A 66 3.55 25.66 -25.22
CA GLY A 66 2.19 25.46 -24.75
C GLY A 66 1.94 23.96 -24.72
N ARG A 67 2.22 23.32 -23.59
CA ARG A 67 1.81 21.95 -23.33
C ARG A 67 0.30 21.97 -23.41
N ASP A 68 -0.24 21.49 -24.53
CA ASP A 68 -1.62 21.05 -24.60
C ASP A 68 -1.81 20.13 -23.41
N SER A 69 -2.42 20.67 -22.35
CA SER A 69 -2.85 19.84 -21.24
C SER A 69 -4.00 19.03 -21.82
N PRO A 70 -3.90 17.70 -21.89
CA PRO A 70 -4.97 16.88 -22.44
C PRO A 70 -6.27 17.23 -21.71
N GLN A 71 -7.31 17.55 -22.47
CA GLN A 71 -8.63 17.80 -21.91
C GLN A 71 -9.26 16.46 -21.58
N ASP A 72 -9.05 16.01 -20.34
CA ASP A 72 -9.56 14.73 -19.87
C ASP A 72 -11.00 14.83 -19.38
N PHE A 73 -11.80 13.82 -19.72
CA PHE A 73 -13.13 13.59 -19.16
C PHE A 73 -13.26 12.12 -18.76
N VAL A 74 -13.95 11.87 -17.65
CA VAL A 74 -14.14 10.51 -17.12
C VAL A 74 -15.61 10.27 -16.86
N TYR A 75 -16.15 9.15 -17.37
CA TYR A 75 -17.47 8.67 -16.99
C TYR A 75 -17.31 7.40 -16.15
N GLN A 76 -18.04 7.31 -15.05
CA GLN A 76 -18.04 6.12 -14.18
C GLN A 76 -19.46 5.70 -13.87
N PHE A 77 -19.69 4.39 -13.94
CA PHE A 77 -20.87 3.72 -13.45
C PHE A 77 -20.51 2.95 -12.17
N LYS A 78 -21.37 3.00 -11.15
CA LYS A 78 -21.21 2.21 -9.92
C LYS A 78 -22.53 1.56 -9.53
N GLY A 79 -22.62 0.25 -9.72
CA GLY A 79 -23.66 -0.58 -9.09
C GLY A 79 -23.16 -1.06 -7.72
N GLU A 80 -23.77 -0.57 -6.65
CA GLU A 80 -23.39 -0.85 -5.26
C GLU A 80 -24.52 -1.61 -4.55
N CYS A 81 -24.20 -2.80 -4.03
CA CYS A 81 -25.13 -3.62 -3.24
C CYS A 81 -24.72 -3.61 -1.77
N TYR A 82 -25.60 -3.15 -0.90
CA TYR A 82 -25.40 -3.11 0.55
C TYR A 82 -26.24 -4.20 1.21
N PHE A 83 -25.59 -5.07 1.98
CA PHE A 83 -26.18 -6.23 2.63
C PHE A 83 -26.22 -6.03 4.13
N THR A 84 -27.38 -6.25 4.75
CA THR A 84 -27.54 -6.24 6.20
C THR A 84 -28.21 -7.53 6.64
N ASN A 85 -27.60 -8.20 7.62
CA ASN A 85 -28.02 -9.52 8.09
C ASN A 85 -28.16 -10.54 6.93
N GLY A 86 -27.08 -10.74 6.19
CA GLY A 86 -27.10 -11.53 4.96
C GLY A 86 -27.87 -10.82 3.85
N THR A 87 -28.83 -11.51 3.22
CA THR A 87 -29.67 -10.98 2.14
C THR A 87 -31.06 -10.55 2.59
N GLU A 88 -31.31 -10.50 3.91
CA GLU A 88 -32.59 -10.09 4.50
C GLU A 88 -32.94 -8.66 4.07
N ARG A 89 -32.01 -7.72 4.25
CA ARG A 89 -32.13 -6.35 3.73
C ARG A 89 -31.01 -6.06 2.73
N VAL A 90 -31.41 -5.76 1.51
CA VAL A 90 -30.51 -5.39 0.41
C VAL A 90 -30.87 -4.02 -0.11
N ARG A 91 -29.91 -3.10 -0.11
CA ARG A 91 -30.03 -1.79 -0.76
C ARG A 91 -29.12 -1.73 -1.98
N LEU A 92 -29.71 -1.48 -3.14
CA LEU A 92 -29.03 -1.27 -4.40
C LEU A 92 -28.96 0.23 -4.68
N LEU A 93 -27.75 0.72 -4.95
CA LEU A 93 -27.53 2.03 -5.53
C LEU A 93 -26.88 1.89 -6.90
N THR A 94 -27.47 2.49 -7.91
CA THR A 94 -26.87 2.58 -9.24
C THR A 94 -26.53 4.04 -9.50
N LYS A 95 -25.24 4.36 -9.54
CA LYS A 95 -24.73 5.73 -9.61
C LYS A 95 -24.03 6.00 -10.92
N HIS A 96 -24.37 7.13 -11.54
CA HIS A 96 -23.68 7.65 -12.71
C HIS A 96 -22.90 8.90 -12.32
N VAL A 97 -21.61 8.90 -12.64
CA VAL A 97 -20.65 9.91 -12.19
C VAL A 97 -19.91 10.47 -13.39
N TYR A 98 -19.96 11.79 -13.57
CA TYR A 98 -19.17 12.51 -14.55
C TYR A 98 -18.00 13.20 -13.84
N ASN A 99 -16.79 12.89 -14.26
CA ASN A 99 -15.52 13.18 -13.58
C ASN A 99 -15.52 12.67 -12.13
N ARG A 100 -15.94 13.52 -11.19
CA ARG A 100 -16.07 13.20 -9.76
C ARG A 100 -17.43 13.59 -9.19
N GLU A 101 -18.34 14.05 -10.05
CA GLU A 101 -19.68 14.52 -9.70
C GLU A 101 -20.69 13.42 -10.02
N GLU A 102 -21.27 12.83 -8.98
CA GLU A 102 -22.44 11.95 -9.12
C GLU A 102 -23.62 12.82 -9.54
N TYR A 103 -24.17 12.55 -10.72
CA TYR A 103 -25.14 13.46 -11.34
C TYR A 103 -26.54 12.84 -11.41
N VAL A 104 -26.66 11.51 -11.49
CA VAL A 104 -27.93 10.77 -11.40
C VAL A 104 -27.75 9.43 -10.69
N ARG A 105 -28.75 9.02 -9.91
CA ARG A 105 -28.72 7.79 -9.11
C ARG A 105 -30.07 7.12 -9.05
N PHE A 106 -30.10 5.79 -9.20
CA PHE A 106 -31.21 4.96 -8.74
C PHE A 106 -30.93 4.45 -7.34
N ASP A 107 -31.93 4.49 -6.46
CA ASP A 107 -31.92 3.89 -5.13
C ASP A 107 -33.16 3.01 -4.99
N ASN A 108 -32.98 1.72 -4.70
CA ASN A 108 -34.13 0.81 -4.61
C ASN A 108 -35.08 1.12 -3.45
N ASP A 109 -34.60 1.81 -2.41
CA ASP A 109 -35.48 2.28 -1.32
C ASP A 109 -36.43 3.40 -1.80
N VAL A 110 -36.07 4.11 -2.89
CA VAL A 110 -36.92 5.10 -3.57
C VAL A 110 -37.71 4.46 -4.72
N GLY A 111 -37.04 3.61 -5.50
CA GLY A 111 -37.63 2.89 -6.62
C GLY A 111 -37.62 3.63 -7.97
N GLU A 112 -36.88 4.74 -8.09
CA GLU A 112 -36.71 5.51 -9.33
C GLU A 112 -35.37 6.25 -9.40
N PHE A 113 -35.01 6.74 -10.59
CA PHE A 113 -33.83 7.58 -10.78
C PHE A 113 -34.07 8.98 -10.25
N GLN A 114 -33.11 9.49 -9.47
CA GLN A 114 -33.10 10.86 -8.98
C GLN A 114 -31.89 11.59 -9.54
N ALA A 115 -32.12 12.79 -10.05
CA ALA A 115 -31.04 13.73 -10.34
C ALA A 115 -30.38 14.15 -9.02
N VAL A 116 -29.09 13.91 -8.90
CA VAL A 116 -28.29 14.35 -7.74
C VAL A 116 -27.81 15.79 -7.97
N THR A 117 -27.57 16.15 -9.23
CA THR A 117 -27.22 17.51 -9.67
C THR A 117 -28.03 17.88 -10.90
N GLU A 118 -28.04 19.17 -11.27
CA GLU A 118 -28.83 19.66 -12.41
C GLU A 118 -28.48 18.98 -13.74
N LEU A 119 -27.22 18.52 -13.88
CA LEU A 119 -26.77 17.77 -15.06
C LEU A 119 -27.58 16.49 -15.28
N GLY A 120 -28.05 15.84 -14.21
CA GLY A 120 -28.79 14.57 -14.29
C GLY A 120 -30.29 14.69 -14.43
N ARG A 121 -30.85 15.91 -14.42
CA ARG A 121 -32.29 16.12 -14.57
C ARG A 121 -32.85 15.50 -15.86
N PRO A 122 -32.24 15.72 -17.05
CA PRO A 122 -32.74 15.14 -18.29
C PRO A 122 -32.70 13.60 -18.28
N ASP A 123 -31.63 13.02 -17.73
CA ASP A 123 -31.43 11.57 -17.67
C ASP A 123 -32.43 10.92 -16.70
N ALA A 124 -32.65 11.51 -15.52
CA ALA A 124 -33.62 11.00 -14.56
C ALA A 124 -35.05 11.01 -15.13
N GLU A 125 -35.47 12.12 -15.75
CA GLU A 125 -36.78 12.24 -16.41
C GLU A 125 -36.93 11.22 -17.55
N TYR A 126 -35.92 11.11 -18.40
CA TYR A 126 -35.92 10.18 -19.53
C TYR A 126 -35.99 8.73 -19.04
N TRP A 127 -35.10 8.28 -18.16
CA TRP A 127 -35.08 6.89 -17.69
C TRP A 127 -36.32 6.51 -16.89
N ASN A 128 -36.88 7.42 -16.07
CA ASN A 128 -38.11 7.15 -15.34
C ASN A 128 -39.34 7.06 -16.26
N SER A 129 -39.31 7.71 -17.43
CA SER A 129 -40.36 7.57 -18.45
C SER A 129 -40.31 6.21 -19.18
N GLN A 130 -39.18 5.52 -19.16
CA GLN A 130 -38.96 4.25 -19.86
C GLN A 130 -39.23 3.07 -18.90
N LYS A 131 -40.46 2.54 -18.93
CA LYS A 131 -40.89 1.46 -18.03
C LYS A 131 -39.94 0.25 -18.03
N GLU A 132 -39.47 -0.17 -19.20
CA GLU A 132 -38.57 -1.32 -19.32
C GLU A 132 -37.24 -1.10 -18.58
N ILE A 133 -36.66 0.11 -18.68
CA ILE A 133 -35.41 0.45 -17.99
C ILE A 133 -35.65 0.42 -16.48
N LEU A 134 -36.71 1.07 -16.02
CA LEU A 134 -36.99 1.20 -14.61
C LEU A 134 -37.34 -0.14 -13.94
N ASP A 135 -38.14 -0.98 -14.61
CA ASP A 135 -38.49 -2.32 -14.11
C ASP A 135 -37.27 -3.25 -14.11
N ARG A 136 -36.37 -3.15 -15.11
CA ARG A 136 -35.11 -3.90 -15.11
C ARG A 136 -34.23 -3.54 -13.92
N VAL A 137 -34.01 -2.25 -13.68
CA VAL A 137 -33.13 -1.78 -12.59
C VAL A 137 -33.72 -2.10 -11.20
N ARG A 138 -35.05 -2.04 -11.05
CA ARG A 138 -35.72 -2.53 -9.82
C ARG A 138 -35.46 -4.01 -9.56
N ALA A 139 -35.41 -4.83 -10.61
CA ALA A 139 -35.15 -6.26 -10.49
C ALA A 139 -33.69 -6.60 -10.16
N GLU A 140 -32.73 -5.68 -10.38
CA GLU A 140 -31.30 -5.89 -10.11
C GLU A 140 -31.00 -6.18 -8.63
N VAL A 141 -31.86 -5.77 -7.70
CA VAL A 141 -31.74 -6.14 -6.28
C VAL A 141 -31.73 -7.67 -6.12
N ASP A 142 -32.54 -8.39 -6.89
CA ASP A 142 -32.60 -9.85 -6.87
C ASP A 142 -31.64 -10.47 -7.88
N THR A 143 -31.71 -10.03 -9.13
CA THR A 143 -31.00 -10.66 -10.26
C THR A 143 -29.50 -10.40 -10.23
N VAL A 144 -29.05 -9.31 -9.60
CA VAL A 144 -27.64 -8.95 -9.47
C VAL A 144 -27.21 -9.07 -8.02
N CYS A 145 -27.79 -8.29 -7.09
CA CYS A 145 -27.26 -8.24 -5.72
C CYS A 145 -27.41 -9.57 -4.98
N ARG A 146 -28.63 -10.11 -4.85
CA ARG A 146 -28.83 -11.39 -4.14
C ARG A 146 -28.19 -12.57 -4.87
N HIS A 147 -28.29 -12.60 -6.20
CA HIS A 147 -27.63 -13.63 -7.01
C HIS A 147 -26.11 -13.65 -6.76
N ASN A 148 -25.44 -12.50 -6.90
CA ASN A 148 -23.99 -12.42 -6.73
C ASN A 148 -23.57 -12.62 -5.27
N TYR A 149 -24.37 -12.19 -4.29
CA TYR A 149 -24.11 -12.52 -2.89
C TYR A 149 -23.99 -14.02 -2.67
N GLY A 150 -24.87 -14.83 -3.26
CA GLY A 150 -24.80 -16.29 -3.15
C GLY A 150 -23.53 -16.90 -3.76
N LEU A 151 -23.01 -16.30 -4.84
CA LEU A 151 -21.73 -16.70 -5.43
C LEU A 151 -20.55 -16.30 -4.54
N GLU A 152 -20.58 -15.07 -4.02
CA GLU A 152 -19.54 -14.48 -3.18
C GLU A 152 -19.49 -15.08 -1.77
N GLU A 153 -20.60 -15.63 -1.28
CA GLU A 153 -20.66 -16.33 -0.01
C GLU A 153 -19.67 -17.50 0.04
N LEU A 154 -19.51 -18.21 -1.09
CA LEU A 154 -18.64 -19.37 -1.21
C LEU A 154 -17.15 -19.03 -1.16
N PHE A 155 -16.75 -17.86 -1.66
CA PHE A 155 -15.33 -17.51 -1.84
C PHE A 155 -14.87 -16.35 -0.97
N THR A 156 -15.69 -15.31 -0.84
CA THR A 156 -15.30 -14.02 -0.25
C THR A 156 -15.78 -13.86 1.18
N LEU A 157 -17.04 -14.18 1.46
CA LEU A 157 -17.63 -13.94 2.80
C LEU A 157 -17.15 -14.97 3.83
N GLN A 158 -16.95 -16.21 3.39
CA GLN A 158 -16.43 -17.29 4.22
C GLN A 158 -14.90 -17.35 4.27
N ARG A 159 -14.19 -16.53 3.48
CA ARG A 159 -12.71 -16.49 3.49
C ARG A 159 -12.20 -16.18 4.88
N ARG A 160 -11.28 -17.01 5.37
CA ARG A 160 -10.56 -16.82 6.62
C ARG A 160 -9.08 -17.07 6.37
N VAL A 161 -8.24 -16.12 6.76
CA VAL A 161 -6.79 -16.23 6.69
C VAL A 161 -6.23 -15.86 8.06
N GLU A 162 -5.44 -16.76 8.64
CA GLU A 162 -4.86 -16.58 9.96
C GLU A 162 -3.77 -15.52 9.97
N PRO A 163 -3.71 -14.66 11.02
CA PRO A 163 -2.67 -13.67 11.13
C PRO A 163 -1.31 -14.27 11.45
N THR A 164 -0.27 -13.68 10.87
CA THR A 164 1.10 -13.84 11.36
C THR A 164 1.37 -12.77 12.41
N VAL A 165 1.88 -13.17 13.58
CA VAL A 165 2.10 -12.26 14.71
C VAL A 165 3.58 -12.25 15.08
N THR A 166 4.18 -11.06 15.09
CA THR A 166 5.56 -10.86 15.51
C THR A 166 5.66 -9.72 16.51
N ILE A 167 6.59 -9.83 17.46
CA ILE A 167 6.88 -8.77 18.42
C ILE A 167 8.31 -8.31 18.24
N SER A 168 8.51 -7.00 18.10
CA SER A 168 9.83 -6.40 18.02
C SER A 168 9.89 -5.06 18.78
N PRO A 169 11.02 -4.74 19.43
CA PRO A 169 11.23 -3.41 19.97
C PRO A 169 11.55 -2.43 18.82
N SER A 170 11.08 -1.18 18.95
CA SER A 170 11.34 -0.13 17.95
C SER A 170 12.82 0.28 17.90
N ARG A 171 13.52 0.19 19.04
CA ARG A 171 14.96 0.47 19.16
C ARG A 171 15.66 -0.67 19.91
N THR A 172 16.96 -0.81 19.66
CA THR A 172 17.85 -1.74 20.37
C THR A 172 17.70 -1.60 21.88
N GLU A 173 17.68 -2.73 22.59
CA GLU A 173 17.27 -2.84 23.98
C GLU A 173 18.22 -2.11 24.94
N VAL A 174 17.70 -1.09 25.64
CA VAL A 174 18.36 -0.52 26.83
C VAL A 174 17.37 -0.61 27.99
N LEU A 175 17.69 -1.43 29.01
CA LEU A 175 16.84 -1.57 30.20
C LEU A 175 16.66 -0.22 30.90
N ASN A 176 15.51 -0.04 31.57
CA ASN A 176 15.16 1.18 32.32
C ASN A 176 15.10 2.48 31.48
N HIS A 177 14.98 2.37 30.15
CA HIS A 177 14.73 3.49 29.26
C HIS A 177 13.40 3.32 28.55
N HIS A 178 12.78 4.45 28.18
CA HIS A 178 11.57 4.44 27.37
C HIS A 178 11.85 3.78 26.02
N ASN A 179 11.03 2.80 25.68
CA ASN A 179 11.05 2.14 24.38
C ASN A 179 9.61 1.83 23.95
N LEU A 180 9.45 1.45 22.69
CA LEU A 180 8.18 1.07 22.11
C LEU A 180 8.26 -0.39 21.69
N LEU A 181 7.33 -1.21 22.16
CA LEU A 181 7.20 -2.60 21.74
C LEU A 181 6.10 -2.68 20.68
N VAL A 182 6.40 -3.27 19.53
CA VAL A 182 5.49 -3.32 18.37
C VAL A 182 5.02 -4.76 18.18
N CYS A 183 3.70 -4.97 18.23
CA CYS A 183 3.09 -6.21 17.80
C CYS A 183 2.60 -6.01 16.36
N SER A 184 3.33 -6.62 15.43
CA SER A 184 2.99 -6.61 14.01
C SER A 184 2.12 -7.81 13.71
N VAL A 185 0.88 -7.54 13.31
CA VAL A 185 -0.11 -8.56 12.95
C VAL A 185 -0.41 -8.41 11.47
N THR A 186 0.00 -9.39 10.66
CA THR A 186 0.00 -9.31 9.19
C THR A 186 -0.76 -10.47 8.56
N ASP A 187 -1.07 -10.31 7.27
CA ASP A 187 -1.54 -11.36 6.37
C ASP A 187 -2.87 -12.02 6.75
N PHE A 188 -3.76 -11.27 7.44
CA PHE A 188 -5.04 -11.81 7.90
C PHE A 188 -6.24 -11.32 7.09
N TYR A 189 -7.33 -12.11 7.14
CA TYR A 189 -8.63 -11.75 6.56
C TYR A 189 -9.77 -12.51 7.29
N PRO A 190 -10.91 -11.88 7.62
CA PRO A 190 -11.33 -10.52 7.28
C PRO A 190 -10.67 -9.43 8.15
N GLY A 191 -11.05 -8.17 7.96
CA GLY A 191 -10.41 -7.05 8.65
C GLY A 191 -10.75 -6.92 10.13
N GLN A 192 -11.81 -7.57 10.61
CA GLN A 192 -12.22 -7.52 12.02
C GLN A 192 -11.26 -8.32 12.89
N ILE A 193 -10.46 -7.62 13.70
CA ILE A 193 -9.44 -8.20 14.56
C ILE A 193 -9.40 -7.48 15.90
N LYS A 194 -9.02 -8.19 16.96
CA LYS A 194 -8.80 -7.60 18.29
C LYS A 194 -7.42 -7.99 18.79
N VAL A 195 -6.62 -6.97 19.09
CA VAL A 195 -5.23 -7.11 19.53
C VAL A 195 -5.08 -6.43 20.88
N ARG A 196 -4.51 -7.14 21.86
CA ARG A 196 -4.36 -6.66 23.24
C ARG A 196 -2.94 -6.89 23.72
N TRP A 197 -2.47 -5.97 24.55
CA TRP A 197 -1.18 -6.08 25.23
C TRP A 197 -1.38 -6.54 26.65
N PHE A 198 -0.46 -7.39 27.12
CA PHE A 198 -0.36 -7.80 28.52
C PHE A 198 1.08 -7.63 29.00
N ARG A 199 1.24 -7.26 30.26
CA ARG A 199 2.52 -7.28 30.97
C ARG A 199 2.33 -8.10 32.24
N ASN A 200 3.10 -9.17 32.39
CA ASN A 200 3.01 -10.10 33.53
C ASN A 200 1.54 -10.51 33.80
N ASP A 201 0.85 -10.92 32.73
CA ASP A 201 -0.56 -11.34 32.71
C ASP A 201 -1.61 -10.25 33.05
N GLN A 202 -1.20 -8.99 33.18
CA GLN A 202 -2.10 -7.85 33.35
C GLN A 202 -2.30 -7.10 32.02
N GLU A 203 -3.55 -6.92 31.60
CA GLU A 203 -3.88 -6.19 30.38
C GLU A 203 -3.41 -4.73 30.46
N GLN A 204 -2.74 -4.27 29.42
CA GLN A 204 -2.23 -2.92 29.28
C GLN A 204 -3.09 -2.15 28.28
N THR A 205 -3.61 -1.01 28.72
CA THR A 205 -4.38 -0.08 27.88
C THR A 205 -3.72 1.30 27.82
N ALA A 206 -3.05 1.71 28.89
CA ALA A 206 -2.25 2.95 28.91
C ALA A 206 -1.00 2.78 28.02
N GLY A 207 -0.70 3.81 27.22
CA GLY A 207 0.45 3.79 26.32
C GLY A 207 0.30 2.87 25.10
N VAL A 208 -0.89 2.30 24.87
CA VAL A 208 -1.18 1.50 23.67
C VAL A 208 -1.67 2.39 22.54
N VAL A 209 -1.03 2.28 21.38
CA VAL A 209 -1.40 3.00 20.15
C VAL A 209 -1.43 2.00 19.00
N SER A 210 -2.45 2.07 18.14
CA SER A 210 -2.54 1.24 16.95
C SER A 210 -2.55 2.08 15.67
N THR A 211 -2.03 1.54 14.58
CA THR A 211 -2.30 2.09 13.24
C THR A 211 -3.78 1.90 12.89
N PRO A 212 -4.31 2.68 11.93
CA PRO A 212 -5.50 2.25 11.20
C PRO A 212 -5.29 0.86 10.59
N LEU A 213 -6.37 0.14 10.30
CA LEU A 213 -6.31 -1.12 9.57
C LEU A 213 -5.78 -0.85 8.15
N ILE A 214 -4.69 -1.50 7.78
CA ILE A 214 -4.03 -1.33 6.48
C ILE A 214 -4.52 -2.44 5.54
N ARG A 215 -4.96 -2.08 4.34
CA ARG A 215 -5.35 -3.01 3.29
C ARG A 215 -4.18 -3.16 2.31
N ASN A 216 -3.67 -4.38 2.15
CA ASN A 216 -2.48 -4.65 1.34
C ASN A 216 -2.74 -4.66 -0.17
N GLY A 217 -3.99 -4.89 -0.57
CA GLY A 217 -4.39 -4.97 -1.99
C GLY A 217 -4.41 -6.40 -2.56
N ASP A 218 -3.99 -7.39 -1.79
CA ASP A 218 -3.94 -8.82 -2.12
C ASP A 218 -4.97 -9.65 -1.33
N TRP A 219 -6.03 -9.01 -0.85
CA TRP A 219 -7.05 -9.60 0.04
C TRP A 219 -6.56 -9.96 1.44
N THR A 220 -5.48 -9.32 1.90
CA THR A 220 -5.07 -9.37 3.30
C THR A 220 -5.03 -7.98 3.95
N PHE A 221 -5.00 -8.00 5.27
CA PHE A 221 -4.86 -6.82 6.11
C PHE A 221 -3.64 -6.94 7.02
N GLN A 222 -3.21 -5.78 7.51
CA GLN A 222 -2.22 -5.70 8.57
C GLN A 222 -2.55 -4.57 9.55
N ILE A 223 -2.08 -4.72 10.79
CA ILE A 223 -2.19 -3.72 11.85
C ILE A 223 -0.96 -3.78 12.75
N LEU A 224 -0.46 -2.61 13.16
CA LEU A 224 0.62 -2.50 14.14
C LEU A 224 0.02 -2.00 15.44
N VAL A 225 0.22 -2.72 16.53
CA VAL A 225 -0.20 -2.32 17.87
C VAL A 225 1.02 -2.14 18.76
N MET A 226 1.24 -0.90 19.14
CA MET A 226 2.45 -0.43 19.81
C MET A 226 2.15 -0.18 21.28
N LEU A 227 3.07 -0.56 22.16
CA LEU A 227 3.00 -0.32 23.60
C LEU A 227 4.22 0.50 24.03
N GLU A 228 3.98 1.68 24.60
CA GLU A 228 5.00 2.43 25.32
C GLU A 228 5.37 1.70 26.62
N MET A 229 6.66 1.46 26.83
CA MET A 229 7.14 0.70 27.97
C MET A 229 8.51 1.16 28.47
N THR A 230 8.81 0.79 29.72
CA THR A 230 10.15 0.94 30.33
C THR A 230 10.51 -0.44 30.88
N PRO A 231 11.26 -1.26 30.11
CA PRO A 231 11.37 -2.68 30.39
C PRO A 231 12.26 -2.89 31.62
N GLN A 232 11.75 -3.66 32.58
CA GLN A 232 12.51 -4.13 33.73
C GLN A 232 12.92 -5.59 33.52
N ARG A 233 14.01 -5.98 34.18
CA ARG A 233 14.49 -7.37 34.10
C ARG A 233 13.40 -8.31 34.63
N GLY A 234 13.06 -9.31 33.83
CA GLY A 234 12.07 -10.32 34.18
C GLY A 234 10.65 -9.99 33.73
N ASP A 235 10.40 -8.79 33.20
CA ASP A 235 9.12 -8.49 32.57
C ASP A 235 8.86 -9.41 31.37
N VAL A 236 7.63 -9.90 31.30
CA VAL A 236 7.09 -10.65 30.17
C VAL A 236 5.95 -9.86 29.57
N TYR A 237 6.13 -9.44 28.32
CA TYR A 237 5.11 -8.77 27.52
C TYR A 237 4.46 -9.79 26.59
N THR A 238 3.14 -9.75 26.46
CA THR A 238 2.39 -10.67 25.60
C THR A 238 1.47 -9.90 24.68
N CYS A 239 1.58 -10.17 23.38
CA CYS A 239 0.58 -9.73 22.40
C CYS A 239 -0.45 -10.84 22.22
N HIS A 240 -1.71 -10.50 22.46
CA HIS A 240 -2.85 -11.41 22.41
C HIS A 240 -3.75 -11.02 21.23
N VAL A 241 -3.98 -11.95 20.31
CA VAL A 241 -4.69 -11.69 19.05
C VAL A 241 -5.90 -12.61 18.93
N GLU A 242 -7.08 -12.01 18.84
CA GLU A 242 -8.36 -12.66 18.54
C GLU A 242 -8.78 -12.29 17.12
N HIS A 243 -9.10 -13.30 16.31
CA HIS A 243 -9.50 -13.14 14.92
C HIS A 243 -10.44 -14.27 14.50
N ALA A 244 -11.39 -13.97 13.60
CA ALA A 244 -12.44 -14.92 13.19
C ALA A 244 -11.93 -16.17 12.46
N SER A 245 -10.67 -16.20 12.02
CA SER A 245 -10.05 -17.40 11.46
C SER A 245 -9.54 -18.38 12.51
N LEU A 246 -9.40 -17.95 13.77
CA LEU A 246 -8.72 -18.69 14.82
C LEU A 246 -9.74 -19.42 15.70
N GLN A 247 -9.46 -20.69 16.02
CA GLN A 247 -10.23 -21.44 17.02
C GLN A 247 -9.89 -21.02 18.45
N SER A 248 -8.63 -20.64 18.68
CA SER A 248 -8.14 -20.12 19.94
C SER A 248 -7.22 -18.91 19.68
N PRO A 249 -7.15 -17.95 20.61
CA PRO A 249 -6.33 -16.76 20.40
C PRO A 249 -4.84 -17.07 20.28
N ILE A 250 -4.14 -16.29 19.45
CA ILE A 250 -2.66 -16.34 19.38
C ILE A 250 -2.09 -15.51 20.53
N THR A 251 -1.10 -16.08 21.24
CA THR A 251 -0.31 -15.38 22.24
C THR A 251 1.17 -15.45 21.86
N VAL A 252 1.78 -14.29 21.63
CA VAL A 252 3.23 -14.18 21.39
C VAL A 252 3.85 -13.46 22.57
N GLN A 253 4.91 -14.03 23.13
CA GLN A 253 5.62 -13.46 24.28
C GLN A 253 6.92 -12.79 23.84
N TRP A 254 7.22 -11.66 24.44
CA TRP A 254 8.51 -11.00 24.39
C TRP A 254 9.01 -10.78 25.83
N ARG A 255 10.26 -11.16 26.09
CA ARG A 255 10.87 -11.07 27.42
C ARG A 255 11.94 -10.00 27.38
N ALA A 256 11.94 -9.11 28.38
CA ALA A 256 13.01 -8.14 28.54
C ALA A 256 14.32 -8.88 28.88
N GLN A 257 15.19 -9.05 27.89
CA GLN A 257 16.50 -9.65 28.07
C GLN A 257 17.54 -8.60 28.50
N SER A 258 18.61 -9.06 29.11
CA SER A 258 19.78 -8.23 29.43
C SER A 258 20.80 -8.42 28.30
N GLU A 259 21.35 -7.34 27.74
CA GLU A 259 22.49 -7.36 26.79
C GLU A 259 23.65 -8.27 27.26
N SER A 260 23.71 -8.54 28.57
CA SER A 260 24.65 -9.48 29.16
C SER A 260 24.57 -10.90 28.59
N ALA A 261 23.44 -11.38 28.05
CA ALA A 261 23.36 -12.76 27.54
C ALA A 261 24.02 -12.90 26.15
N GLN A 262 23.74 -11.98 25.23
CA GLN A 262 24.35 -11.95 23.89
C GLN A 262 25.85 -11.58 23.93
N SER A 263 26.23 -10.58 24.73
CA SER A 263 27.63 -10.16 24.87
C SER A 263 28.52 -11.22 25.53
N LYS A 264 27.99 -11.98 26.51
CA LYS A 264 28.71 -13.11 27.12
C LYS A 264 28.90 -14.28 26.16
N MET A 265 27.93 -14.54 25.28
CA MET A 265 28.07 -15.57 24.24
C MET A 265 29.16 -15.20 23.22
N LEU A 266 29.21 -13.95 22.78
CA LEU A 266 30.22 -13.43 21.84
C LEU A 266 31.64 -13.44 22.44
N SER A 267 31.79 -13.07 23.71
CA SER A 267 33.07 -13.15 24.42
C SER A 267 33.53 -14.60 24.62
N GLY A 268 32.61 -15.52 24.91
CA GLY A 268 32.90 -16.96 25.05
C GLY A 268 33.41 -17.59 23.75
N ILE A 269 32.79 -17.26 22.61
CA ILE A 269 33.23 -17.73 21.29
C ILE A 269 34.62 -17.18 20.95
N GLY A 270 34.88 -15.90 21.23
CA GLY A 270 36.19 -15.28 21.04
C GLY A 270 37.30 -15.97 21.85
N GLY A 271 37.02 -16.28 23.13
CA GLY A 271 37.95 -17.00 24.00
C GLY A 271 38.24 -18.44 23.54
N PHE A 272 37.22 -19.16 23.08
CA PHE A 272 37.37 -20.54 22.58
C PHE A 272 38.22 -20.60 21.30
N VAL A 273 37.99 -19.67 20.36
CA VAL A 273 38.78 -19.58 19.12
C VAL A 273 40.24 -19.28 19.43
N LEU A 274 40.52 -18.32 20.33
CA LEU A 274 41.88 -18.03 20.77
C LEU A 274 42.54 -19.25 21.43
N GLY A 275 41.80 -19.97 22.28
CA GLY A 275 42.28 -21.20 22.92
C GLY A 275 42.69 -22.29 21.93
N LEU A 276 41.89 -22.51 20.86
CA LEU A 276 42.21 -23.48 19.81
C LEU A 276 43.46 -23.09 19.01
N ILE A 277 43.66 -21.80 18.74
CA ILE A 277 44.86 -21.30 18.06
C ILE A 277 46.12 -21.60 18.89
N PHE A 278 46.08 -21.32 20.20
CA PHE A 278 47.21 -21.62 21.09
C PHE A 278 47.48 -23.13 21.21
N LEU A 279 46.44 -23.95 21.28
CA LEU A 279 46.56 -25.41 21.28
C LEU A 279 47.19 -25.94 19.99
N GLY A 280 46.74 -25.45 18.83
CA GLY A 280 47.30 -25.79 17.53
C GLY A 280 48.78 -25.41 17.42
N LEU A 281 49.14 -24.19 17.81
CA LEU A 281 50.54 -23.72 17.82
C LEU A 281 51.40 -24.54 18.78
N GLY A 282 50.91 -24.85 19.98
CA GLY A 282 51.60 -25.69 20.96
C GLY A 282 51.87 -27.10 20.45
N LEU A 283 50.89 -27.72 19.78
CA LEU A 283 51.06 -29.03 19.16
C LEU A 283 52.08 -29.00 18.01
N ILE A 284 52.08 -27.96 17.16
CA ILE A 284 53.07 -27.80 16.08
C ILE A 284 54.49 -27.67 16.63
N ILE A 285 54.68 -26.84 17.67
CA ILE A 285 56.00 -26.65 18.30
C ILE A 285 56.48 -27.95 18.93
N ARG A 286 55.62 -28.67 19.66
CA ARG A 286 55.95 -29.98 20.24
C ARG A 286 56.30 -31.00 19.16
N HIS A 287 55.56 -31.04 18.07
CA HIS A 287 55.80 -31.99 16.98
C HIS A 287 57.07 -31.67 16.18
N ARG A 288 57.46 -30.38 16.09
CA ARG A 288 58.75 -29.94 15.55
C ARG A 288 59.91 -30.23 16.50
N SER A 289 59.74 -30.05 17.80
CA SER A 289 60.72 -30.42 18.83
C SER A 289 61.03 -31.92 18.81
N GLN A 290 60.01 -32.77 18.68
CA GLN A 290 60.20 -34.22 18.56
C GLN A 290 60.86 -34.66 17.24
N LYS A 291 60.80 -33.83 16.19
CA LYS A 291 61.53 -34.08 14.92
C LYS A 291 62.99 -33.61 14.94
N GLY A 292 63.43 -32.89 15.99
CA GLY A 292 64.78 -32.30 16.10
C GLY A 292 65.85 -33.18 16.77
N SER A 293 65.56 -34.39 17.26
CA SER A 293 66.54 -35.22 18.00
C SER A 293 67.11 -36.41 17.22
N ARG A 294 67.20 -36.35 15.88
CA ARG A 294 67.98 -37.30 15.09
C ARG A 294 68.95 -36.55 14.17
N GLY A 295 70.17 -36.34 14.65
CA GLY A 295 71.27 -35.72 13.91
C GLY A 295 72.65 -36.06 14.50
N SER A 296 73.22 -37.16 13.99
CA SER A 296 74.62 -37.64 13.88
C SER A 296 75.59 -37.71 15.08
N PRO A 297 76.38 -38.83 15.20
CA PRO A 297 77.43 -39.00 16.20
C PRO A 297 78.76 -38.34 15.77
N PRO A 298 79.67 -38.02 16.71
CA PRO A 298 80.93 -37.35 16.40
C PRO A 298 81.99 -38.32 15.85
N ALA A 299 82.69 -37.88 14.79
CA ALA A 299 83.95 -38.48 14.37
C ALA A 299 85.07 -38.02 15.32
N GLY A 300 85.64 -38.97 16.07
CA GLY A 300 86.83 -38.78 16.88
C GLY A 300 88.12 -38.97 16.07
N LEU A 301 89.14 -38.21 16.45
CA LEU A 301 90.50 -38.21 15.91
C LEU A 301 91.43 -39.10 16.80
N LEU A 302 92.39 -39.78 16.16
CA LEU A 302 93.69 -40.31 16.64
C LEU A 302 93.74 -41.53 17.57
N HIS A 303 94.26 -42.65 17.05
CA HIS A 303 95.66 -43.06 17.28
C HIS A 303 96.19 -43.96 16.16
#